data_AF-A0A2V5N1P4-F1
#
_entry.id   AF-A0A2V5N1P4-F1
#
_cell.length_a   1.000
_cell.length_b   1.000
_cell.length_c   1.000
_cell.angle_alpha   90.00
_cell.angle_beta   90.00
_cell.angle_gamma   90.00
#
_symmetry.space_group_name_H-M   'P 1'
#
loop_
_entity.id
_entity.type
_entity.pdbx_description
1 polymer ?
#
loop_
_entity_poly.entity_id
_entity_poly.type
_entity_poly.pdbx_seq_one_letter_code
_entity_poly.pdbx_strand_id
1 'polypeptide(L)'
;MGVSEGQTVSAGTELFVLRSDEIRVFDTQLRTMTEDLRTHQMTLAKMDEAYGAEADIKNAQVSQAESELRFHEKQANSNRDLLTRLEKLSKSGGFSQVDLIKLQLEAAGAEKDQAVAQRTLEQVKLERQQMQNEHARKRAEETAEVEKLKMKLEGLKSDLENSQQSLLTIRAPYDAVVISLSQRNAGSVVQSGQELCQLARTESKPLARLLLNESGLAKIATGQPVRFFFEAFPYQRYGTLSGKLDWVSPSAVSSTGGQHFVALASFDDTTNRQRLTLRVGMKGEARIRVGRRTLIEYAFEPIKQLKEGIRN
;
A
#
# COMPACT_ATOMS: atom_id res chain seq x y z
N MET A 1 20.14 -1.90 3.47
CA MET A 1 21.23 -1.10 4.08
C MET A 1 20.72 -0.67 5.43
N GLY A 2 21.33 -1.13 6.52
CA GLY A 2 20.85 -0.88 7.87
C GLY A 2 21.94 -0.21 8.68
N VAL A 3 21.60 0.90 9.32
CA VAL A 3 22.47 1.61 10.25
C VAL A 3 22.74 0.70 11.46
N SER A 4 23.96 0.72 11.99
CA SER A 4 24.36 -0.11 13.15
C SER A 4 24.47 0.71 14.43
N GLU A 5 24.31 0.05 15.58
CA GLU A 5 24.58 0.68 16.89
C GLU A 5 26.02 1.20 16.95
N GLY A 6 26.19 2.42 17.48
CA GLY A 6 27.49 3.11 17.54
C GLY A 6 27.91 3.80 16.26
N GLN A 7 27.15 3.70 15.16
CA GLN A 7 27.43 4.42 13.92
C GLN A 7 27.11 5.92 14.07
N THR A 8 28.01 6.76 13.56
CA THR A 8 27.78 8.20 13.37
C THR A 8 26.96 8.41 12.10
N VAL A 9 25.88 9.17 12.20
CA VAL A 9 24.98 9.52 11.09
C VAL A 9 24.91 11.03 10.96
N SER A 10 24.99 11.52 9.73
CA SER A 10 24.81 12.94 9.44
C SER A 10 23.33 13.30 9.30
N ALA A 11 22.99 14.57 9.47
CA ALA A 11 21.66 15.10 9.20
C ALA A 11 21.20 14.73 7.77
N GLY A 12 19.99 14.20 7.63
CA GLY A 12 19.41 13.76 6.35
C GLY A 12 19.74 12.32 5.92
N THR A 13 20.65 11.64 6.62
CA THR A 13 20.96 10.21 6.37
C THR A 13 19.72 9.34 6.57
N GLU A 14 19.48 8.41 5.65
CA GLU A 14 18.36 7.47 5.72
C GLU A 14 18.64 6.39 6.78
N LEU A 15 17.78 6.32 7.79
CA LEU A 15 17.91 5.36 8.89
C LEU A 15 17.06 4.11 8.63
N PHE A 16 15.79 4.33 8.28
CA PHE A 16 14.83 3.27 8.01
C PHE A 16 13.99 3.64 6.80
N VAL A 17 13.70 2.64 5.97
CA VAL A 17 12.70 2.74 4.90
C VAL A 17 11.55 1.84 5.31
N LEU A 18 10.41 2.43 5.62
CA LEU A 18 9.21 1.69 5.94
C LEU A 18 8.39 1.50 4.67
N ARG A 19 7.90 0.28 4.49
CA ARG A 19 6.89 -0.04 3.48
C ARG A 19 5.59 -0.29 4.22
N SER A 20 4.50 0.36 3.81
CA SER A 20 3.18 0.03 4.36
C SER A 20 2.82 -1.41 3.99
N ASP A 21 2.19 -2.15 4.92
CA ASP A 21 1.69 -3.51 4.64
C ASP A 21 0.57 -3.48 3.57
N GLU A 22 -0.11 -2.34 3.42
CA GLU A 22 -1.07 -2.06 2.34
C GLU A 22 -0.47 -2.36 0.96
N ILE A 23 0.78 -1.97 0.69
CA ILE A 23 1.46 -2.23 -0.60
C ILE A 23 1.58 -3.73 -0.90
N ARG A 24 1.79 -4.56 0.14
CA ARG A 24 1.90 -6.01 -0.05
C ARG A 24 0.55 -6.64 -0.40
N VAL A 25 -0.53 -6.20 0.26
CA VAL A 25 -1.89 -6.62 -0.05
C VAL A 25 -2.26 -6.22 -1.48
N PHE A 26 -1.93 -4.99 -1.89
CA PHE A 26 -2.16 -4.49 -3.25
C PHE A 26 -1.42 -5.33 -4.31
N ASP A 27 -0.16 -5.72 -4.10
CA ASP A 27 0.57 -6.56 -5.07
C ASP A 27 -0.10 -7.93 -5.27
N THR A 28 -0.55 -8.57 -4.18
CA THR A 28 -1.33 -9.81 -4.29
C THR A 28 -2.65 -9.62 -5.03
N GLN A 29 -3.41 -8.56 -4.72
CA GLN A 29 -4.67 -8.26 -5.39
C GLN A 29 -4.50 -7.94 -6.88
N LEU A 30 -3.43 -7.21 -7.24
CA LEU A 30 -3.10 -6.93 -8.64
C LEU A 30 -2.78 -8.21 -9.40
N ARG A 31 -2.00 -9.12 -8.82
CA ARG A 31 -1.69 -10.41 -9.46
C ARG A 31 -2.94 -11.23 -9.68
N THR A 32 -3.81 -11.36 -8.68
CA THR A 32 -5.06 -12.11 -8.82
C THR A 32 -5.96 -11.48 -9.87
N MET A 33 -6.18 -10.16 -9.83
CA MET A 33 -7.04 -9.48 -10.82
C MET A 33 -6.46 -9.51 -12.24
N THR A 34 -5.14 -9.49 -12.39
CA THR A 34 -4.49 -9.61 -13.70
C THR A 34 -4.69 -11.01 -14.28
N GLU A 35 -4.60 -12.04 -13.43
CA GLU A 35 -4.88 -13.41 -13.84
C GLU A 35 -6.36 -13.59 -14.16
N ASP A 36 -7.26 -13.06 -13.35
CA ASP A 36 -8.71 -13.06 -13.63
C ASP A 36 -9.00 -12.39 -14.98
N LEU A 37 -8.44 -11.20 -15.24
CA LEU A 37 -8.58 -10.50 -16.52
C LEU A 37 -8.07 -11.35 -17.70
N ARG A 38 -6.92 -12.01 -17.53
CA ARG A 38 -6.34 -12.90 -18.55
C ARG A 38 -7.25 -14.09 -18.82
N THR A 39 -7.82 -14.70 -17.78
CA THR A 39 -8.74 -15.83 -17.94
C THR A 39 -10.03 -15.42 -18.66
N HIS A 40 -10.64 -14.30 -18.31
CA HIS A 40 -11.81 -13.76 -19.01
C HIS A 40 -11.50 -13.44 -20.49
N GLN A 41 -10.35 -12.83 -20.78
CA GLN A 41 -9.92 -12.60 -22.17
C GLN A 41 -9.73 -13.91 -22.95
N MET A 42 -9.15 -14.93 -22.33
CA MET A 42 -9.03 -16.26 -22.95
C MET A 42 -10.39 -16.92 -23.18
N THR A 43 -11.33 -16.78 -22.24
CA THR A 43 -12.69 -17.30 -22.38
C THR A 43 -13.41 -16.62 -23.56
N LEU A 44 -13.29 -15.30 -23.67
CA LEU A 44 -13.87 -14.54 -24.78
C LEU A 44 -13.27 -14.94 -26.13
N ALA A 45 -11.95 -15.12 -26.22
CA ALA A 45 -11.30 -15.58 -27.43
C ALA A 45 -11.75 -16.99 -27.84
N LYS A 46 -11.84 -17.92 -26.89
CA LYS A 46 -12.35 -19.28 -27.14
C LYS A 46 -13.81 -19.27 -27.58
N MET A 47 -14.62 -18.38 -27.00
CA MET A 47 -16.03 -18.24 -27.37
C MET A 47 -16.18 -17.71 -28.79
N ASP A 48 -15.41 -16.67 -29.17
CA ASP A 48 -15.39 -16.11 -30.53
C ASP A 48 -14.90 -17.16 -31.55
N GLU A 49 -13.91 -17.97 -31.21
CA GLU A 49 -13.41 -19.07 -32.05
C GLU A 49 -14.46 -20.17 -32.25
N ALA A 50 -15.11 -20.62 -31.16
CA ALA A 50 -16.17 -21.62 -31.22
C ALA A 50 -17.37 -21.12 -32.04
N TYR A 51 -17.74 -19.85 -31.86
CA TYR A 51 -18.79 -19.21 -32.65
C TYR A 51 -18.43 -19.12 -34.13
N GLY A 52 -17.17 -18.80 -34.47
CA GLY A 52 -16.71 -18.78 -35.86
C GLY A 52 -16.92 -20.13 -36.55
N ALA A 53 -16.51 -21.22 -35.90
CA ALA A 53 -16.71 -22.57 -36.42
C ALA A 53 -18.21 -22.94 -36.57
N GLU A 54 -19.05 -22.58 -35.59
CA GLU A 54 -20.48 -22.85 -35.65
C GLU A 54 -21.19 -22.00 -36.72
N ALA A 55 -20.77 -20.75 -36.88
CA ALA A 55 -21.25 -19.83 -37.91
C ALA A 55 -20.92 -20.33 -39.31
N ASP A 56 -19.72 -20.89 -39.53
CA ASP A 56 -19.33 -21.47 -40.81
C ASP A 56 -20.21 -22.67 -41.17
N ILE A 57 -20.50 -23.55 -40.20
CA ILE A 57 -21.42 -24.69 -40.40
C ILE A 57 -22.84 -24.20 -40.74
N LYS A 58 -23.37 -23.24 -39.99
CA LYS A 58 -24.70 -22.69 -40.28
C LYS A 58 -24.75 -21.93 -41.60
N ASN A 59 -23.69 -21.23 -41.99
CA ASN A 59 -23.59 -20.57 -43.29
C ASN A 59 -23.56 -21.57 -44.44
N ALA A 60 -22.87 -22.70 -44.27
CA ALA A 60 -22.91 -23.80 -45.23
C ALA A 60 -24.34 -24.38 -45.37
N GLN A 61 -25.06 -24.58 -44.26
CA GLN A 61 -26.46 -25.02 -44.27
C GLN A 61 -27.38 -24.03 -45.00
N VAL A 62 -27.21 -22.71 -44.76
CA VAL A 62 -27.96 -21.68 -45.50
C VAL A 62 -27.65 -21.76 -46.99
N SER A 63 -26.38 -21.83 -47.38
CA SER A 63 -25.97 -21.92 -48.79
C SER A 63 -26.52 -23.18 -49.48
N GLN A 64 -26.59 -24.30 -48.76
CA GLN A 64 -27.20 -25.52 -49.26
C GLN A 64 -28.71 -25.33 -49.48
N ALA A 65 -29.44 -24.84 -48.48
CA ALA A 65 -30.88 -24.59 -48.58
C ALA A 65 -31.22 -23.56 -49.68
N GLU A 66 -30.38 -22.55 -49.88
CA GLU A 66 -30.53 -21.59 -50.98
C GLU A 66 -30.35 -22.26 -52.35
N SER A 67 -29.43 -23.21 -52.46
CA SER A 67 -29.20 -23.94 -53.70
C SER A 67 -30.35 -24.90 -54.03
N GLU A 68 -30.88 -25.58 -53.02
CA GLU A 68 -32.08 -26.43 -53.14
C GLU A 68 -33.32 -25.61 -53.54
N LEU A 69 -33.52 -24.46 -52.91
CA LEU A 69 -34.59 -23.53 -53.29
C LEU A 69 -34.45 -23.07 -54.75
N ARG A 70 -33.25 -22.65 -55.16
CA ARG A 70 -32.99 -22.24 -56.56
C ARG A 70 -33.28 -23.36 -57.55
N PHE A 71 -33.02 -24.61 -57.17
CA PHE A 71 -33.34 -25.77 -58.01
C PHE A 71 -34.86 -25.96 -58.15
N HIS A 72 -35.59 -26.00 -57.03
CA HIS A 72 -37.04 -26.17 -57.05
C HIS A 72 -37.77 -24.98 -57.70
N GLU A 73 -37.27 -23.76 -57.53
CA GLU A 73 -37.80 -22.57 -58.18
C GLU A 73 -37.65 -22.65 -59.71
N LYS A 74 -36.49 -23.07 -60.21
CA LYS A 74 -36.29 -23.30 -61.65
C LYS A 74 -37.20 -24.41 -62.18
N GLN A 75 -37.37 -25.49 -61.42
CA GLN A 75 -38.24 -26.60 -61.79
C GLN A 75 -39.71 -26.19 -61.85
N ALA A 76 -40.22 -25.50 -60.82
CA ALA A 76 -41.58 -24.99 -60.76
C ALA A 76 -41.85 -23.99 -61.90
N ASN A 77 -40.92 -23.05 -62.14
CA ASN A 77 -41.03 -22.08 -63.25
C ASN A 77 -41.05 -22.78 -64.62
N SER A 78 -40.22 -23.81 -64.81
CA SER A 78 -40.19 -24.57 -66.07
C SER A 78 -41.49 -25.36 -66.28
N ASN A 79 -42.00 -26.04 -65.26
CA ASN A 79 -43.26 -26.78 -65.32
C ASN A 79 -44.44 -25.84 -65.58
N ARG A 80 -44.42 -24.65 -64.97
CA ARG A 80 -45.46 -23.63 -65.15
C ARG A 80 -45.46 -23.02 -66.55
N ASP A 81 -44.29 -22.76 -67.14
CA ASP A 81 -44.20 -22.31 -68.54
C ASP A 81 -44.68 -23.40 -69.52
N LEU A 82 -44.25 -24.65 -69.31
CA LEU A 82 -44.72 -25.80 -70.11
C LEU A 82 -46.23 -25.96 -70.04
N LEU A 83 -46.81 -25.89 -68.82
CA LEU A 83 -48.25 -25.95 -68.62
C LEU A 83 -48.96 -24.84 -69.40
N THR A 84 -48.49 -23.61 -69.28
CA THR A 84 -49.09 -22.44 -69.96
C THR A 84 -49.07 -22.59 -71.49
N ARG A 85 -48.01 -23.18 -72.05
CA ARG A 85 -47.89 -23.44 -73.49
C ARG A 85 -48.82 -24.55 -73.94
N LEU A 86 -48.90 -25.65 -73.20
CA LEU A 86 -49.71 -26.81 -73.55
C LEU A 86 -51.21 -26.57 -73.31
N GLU A 87 -51.59 -25.74 -72.34
CA GLU A 87 -52.97 -25.26 -72.18
C GLU A 87 -53.47 -24.50 -73.41
N LYS A 88 -52.62 -23.66 -74.03
CA LYS A 88 -52.96 -22.99 -75.29
C LYS A 88 -53.14 -23.98 -76.43
N LEU A 89 -52.28 -24.99 -76.53
CA LEU A 89 -52.33 -26.01 -77.58
C LEU A 89 -53.53 -26.97 -77.43
N SER A 90 -53.90 -27.32 -76.19
CA SER A 90 -55.08 -28.13 -75.88
C SER A 90 -56.37 -27.41 -76.28
N LYS A 91 -56.46 -26.09 -76.05
CA LYS A 91 -57.61 -25.27 -76.50
C LYS A 91 -57.78 -25.25 -78.03
N SER A 92 -56.69 -25.40 -78.78
CA SER A 92 -56.72 -25.57 -80.25
C SER A 92 -56.95 -27.01 -80.71
N GLY A 93 -57.22 -27.96 -79.80
CA GLY A 93 -57.51 -29.36 -80.10
C GLY A 93 -56.28 -30.26 -80.31
N GLY A 94 -55.07 -29.74 -80.09
CA GLY A 94 -53.81 -30.45 -80.37
C GLY A 94 -53.25 -31.28 -79.22
N PHE A 95 -53.93 -31.38 -78.07
CA PHE A 95 -53.40 -32.06 -76.88
C PHE A 95 -54.50 -32.66 -76.00
N SER A 96 -54.24 -33.86 -75.47
CA SER A 96 -55.15 -34.65 -74.62
C SER A 96 -55.45 -33.97 -73.29
N GLN A 97 -56.72 -33.92 -72.89
CA GLN A 97 -57.15 -33.37 -71.59
C GLN A 97 -56.61 -34.18 -70.40
N VAL A 98 -56.47 -35.50 -70.55
CA VAL A 98 -55.93 -36.36 -69.49
C VAL A 98 -54.45 -36.05 -69.23
N ASP A 99 -53.68 -35.80 -70.30
CA ASP A 99 -52.26 -35.46 -70.17
C ASP A 99 -52.08 -34.03 -69.67
N LEU A 100 -53.02 -33.12 -69.96
CA LEU A 100 -53.05 -31.78 -69.38
C LEU A 100 -53.21 -31.84 -67.85
N ILE A 101 -54.16 -32.66 -67.37
CA ILE A 101 -54.40 -32.82 -65.92
C ILE A 101 -53.19 -33.43 -65.22
N LYS A 102 -52.51 -34.41 -65.83
CA LYS A 102 -51.26 -34.96 -65.29
C LYS A 102 -50.18 -33.88 -65.14
N LEU A 103 -50.01 -33.05 -66.17
CA LEU A 103 -49.04 -31.95 -66.14
C LEU A 103 -49.42 -30.88 -65.09
N GLN A 104 -50.71 -30.59 -64.91
CA GLN A 104 -51.18 -29.71 -63.83
C GLN A 104 -50.81 -30.26 -62.46
N LEU A 105 -50.97 -31.58 -62.25
CA LEU A 105 -50.58 -32.22 -60.99
C LEU A 105 -49.06 -32.18 -60.77
N GLU A 106 -48.26 -32.37 -61.82
CA GLU A 106 -46.80 -32.25 -61.77
C GLU A 106 -46.34 -30.81 -61.47
N ALA A 107 -46.98 -29.80 -62.07
CA ALA A 107 -46.71 -28.39 -61.79
C ALA A 107 -47.09 -28.03 -60.35
N ALA A 108 -48.26 -28.45 -59.88
CA ALA A 108 -48.69 -28.26 -58.49
C ALA A 108 -47.76 -28.97 -57.50
N GLY A 109 -47.24 -30.16 -57.85
CA GLY A 109 -46.22 -30.86 -57.08
C GLY A 109 -44.93 -30.05 -56.97
N ALA A 110 -44.42 -29.54 -58.08
CA ALA A 110 -43.22 -28.71 -58.10
C ALA A 110 -43.38 -27.38 -57.33
N GLU A 111 -44.54 -26.72 -57.42
CA GLU A 111 -44.86 -25.52 -56.64
C GLU A 111 -44.90 -25.83 -55.13
N LYS A 112 -45.47 -26.99 -54.74
CA LYS A 112 -45.45 -27.44 -53.34
C LYS A 112 -44.02 -27.66 -52.85
N ASP A 113 -43.17 -28.30 -53.64
CA ASP A 113 -41.79 -28.59 -53.28
C ASP A 113 -40.96 -27.30 -53.16
N GLN A 114 -41.18 -26.32 -54.05
CA GLN A 114 -40.61 -24.97 -53.92
C GLN A 114 -41.05 -24.31 -52.60
N ALA A 115 -42.34 -24.37 -52.26
CA ALA A 115 -42.84 -23.77 -51.02
C ALA A 115 -42.25 -24.46 -49.77
N VAL A 116 -42.02 -25.77 -49.82
CA VAL A 116 -41.31 -26.50 -48.74
C VAL A 116 -39.86 -26.03 -48.65
N ALA A 117 -39.12 -25.97 -49.76
CA ALA A 117 -37.73 -25.49 -49.77
C ALA A 117 -37.60 -24.05 -49.25
N GLN A 118 -38.55 -23.17 -49.59
CA GLN A 118 -38.59 -21.80 -49.11
C GLN A 118 -38.73 -21.73 -47.58
N ARG A 119 -39.66 -22.52 -47.01
CA ARG A 119 -39.85 -22.60 -45.55
C ARG A 119 -38.61 -23.13 -44.85
N THR A 120 -37.96 -24.15 -45.41
CA THR A 120 -36.71 -24.70 -44.87
C THR A 120 -35.62 -23.63 -44.85
N LEU A 121 -35.46 -22.85 -45.93
CA LEU A 121 -34.50 -21.75 -45.97
C LEU A 121 -34.78 -20.69 -44.90
N GLU A 122 -36.04 -20.28 -44.76
CA GLU A 122 -36.46 -19.31 -43.75
C GLU A 122 -36.18 -19.82 -42.33
N GLN A 123 -36.47 -21.09 -42.05
CA GLN A 123 -36.17 -21.71 -40.76
C GLN A 123 -34.68 -21.70 -40.45
N VAL A 124 -33.83 -22.15 -41.39
CA VAL A 124 -32.37 -22.16 -41.19
C VAL A 124 -31.81 -20.74 -41.02
N LYS A 125 -32.36 -19.75 -41.75
CA LYS A 125 -31.98 -18.34 -41.58
C LYS A 125 -32.37 -17.80 -40.20
N LEU A 126 -33.55 -18.16 -39.70
CA LEU A 126 -34.00 -17.77 -38.37
C LEU A 126 -33.12 -18.38 -37.27
N GLU A 127 -32.81 -19.67 -37.36
CA GLU A 127 -31.90 -20.36 -36.43
C GLU A 127 -30.52 -19.69 -36.40
N ARG A 128 -29.97 -19.34 -37.57
CA ARG A 128 -28.70 -18.61 -37.66
C ARG A 128 -28.79 -17.24 -36.97
N GLN A 129 -29.88 -16.51 -37.18
CA GLN A 129 -30.07 -15.21 -36.56
C GLN A 129 -30.22 -15.31 -35.03
N GLN A 130 -30.92 -16.33 -34.53
CA GLN A 130 -31.05 -16.59 -33.09
C GLN A 130 -29.68 -16.89 -32.48
N MET A 131 -28.89 -17.76 -33.11
CA MET A 131 -27.53 -18.08 -32.67
C MET A 131 -26.62 -16.85 -32.67
N GLN A 132 -26.69 -16.00 -33.71
CA GLN A 132 -25.95 -14.73 -33.75
C GLN A 132 -26.34 -13.78 -32.61
N ASN A 133 -27.63 -13.65 -32.32
CA ASN A 133 -28.11 -12.79 -31.24
C ASN A 133 -27.69 -13.31 -29.87
N GLU A 134 -27.76 -14.63 -29.65
CA GLU A 134 -27.32 -15.25 -28.40
C GLU A 134 -25.82 -15.05 -28.18
N HIS A 135 -25.01 -15.25 -29.23
CA HIS A 135 -23.57 -14.99 -29.16
C HIS A 135 -23.27 -13.51 -28.88
N ALA A 136 -23.92 -12.59 -29.59
CA ALA A 136 -23.74 -11.16 -29.37
C ALA A 136 -24.07 -10.75 -27.94
N ARG A 137 -25.13 -11.33 -27.35
CA ARG A 137 -25.51 -11.09 -25.96
C ARG A 137 -24.45 -11.62 -24.98
N LYS A 138 -24.04 -12.88 -25.11
CA LYS A 138 -23.01 -13.49 -24.23
C LYS A 138 -21.69 -12.72 -24.31
N ARG A 139 -21.31 -12.28 -25.52
CA ARG A 139 -20.13 -11.45 -25.76
C ARG A 139 -20.24 -10.07 -25.12
N ALA A 140 -21.40 -9.43 -25.19
CA ALA A 140 -21.64 -8.16 -24.52
C ALA A 140 -21.53 -8.29 -22.98
N GLU A 141 -22.08 -9.36 -22.42
CA GLU A 141 -21.98 -9.64 -20.97
C GLU A 141 -20.51 -9.87 -20.54
N GLU A 142 -19.77 -10.69 -21.28
CA GLU A 142 -18.35 -10.99 -20.96
C GLU A 142 -17.44 -9.77 -21.16
N THR A 143 -17.64 -9.00 -22.24
CA THR A 143 -16.88 -7.76 -22.47
C THR A 143 -17.13 -6.72 -21.39
N ALA A 144 -18.35 -6.62 -20.87
CA ALA A 144 -18.67 -5.69 -19.78
C ALA A 144 -17.94 -6.08 -18.48
N GLU A 145 -17.85 -7.37 -18.14
CA GLU A 145 -17.07 -7.81 -16.99
C GLU A 145 -15.57 -7.58 -17.19
N VAL A 146 -15.02 -7.86 -18.38
CA VAL A 146 -13.62 -7.53 -18.72
C VAL A 146 -13.33 -6.04 -18.50
N GLU A 147 -14.21 -5.16 -18.98
CA GLU A 147 -14.00 -3.72 -18.86
C GLU A 147 -14.10 -3.24 -17.40
N LYS A 148 -15.01 -3.82 -16.63
CA LYS A 148 -15.12 -3.58 -15.19
C LYS A 148 -13.89 -4.05 -14.43
N LEU A 149 -13.31 -5.20 -14.79
CA LEU A 149 -12.04 -5.65 -14.21
C LEU A 149 -10.89 -4.70 -14.57
N LYS A 150 -10.80 -4.24 -15.83
CA LYS A 150 -9.78 -3.25 -16.23
C LYS A 150 -9.89 -1.96 -15.45
N MET A 151 -11.09 -1.39 -15.31
CA MET A 151 -11.29 -0.15 -14.54
C MET A 151 -10.85 -0.31 -13.08
N LYS A 152 -11.18 -1.45 -12.45
CA LYS A 152 -10.72 -1.75 -11.09
C LYS A 152 -9.20 -1.87 -11.01
N LEU A 153 -8.59 -2.51 -12.01
CA LEU A 153 -7.14 -2.71 -12.08
C LEU A 153 -6.40 -1.38 -12.28
N GLU A 154 -6.92 -0.49 -13.12
CA GLU A 154 -6.39 0.87 -13.30
C GLU A 154 -6.52 1.70 -12.01
N GLY A 155 -7.67 1.64 -11.33
CA GLY A 155 -7.84 2.27 -10.02
C GLY A 155 -6.81 1.77 -9.00
N LEU A 156 -6.65 0.45 -8.90
CA LEU A 156 -5.71 -0.18 -7.98
C LEU A 156 -4.24 0.16 -8.31
N LYS A 157 -3.90 0.27 -9.61
CA LYS A 157 -2.58 0.72 -10.05
C LYS A 157 -2.32 2.18 -9.65
N SER A 158 -3.29 3.06 -9.86
CA SER A 158 -3.20 4.46 -9.45
C SER A 158 -3.03 4.58 -7.93
N ASP A 159 -3.80 3.81 -7.15
CA ASP A 159 -3.67 3.76 -5.69
C ASP A 159 -2.29 3.24 -5.27
N LEU A 160 -1.77 2.23 -5.97
CA LEU A 160 -0.43 1.70 -5.72
C LEU A 160 0.65 2.73 -6.05
N GLU A 161 0.56 3.45 -7.18
CA GLU A 161 1.53 4.50 -7.53
C GLU A 161 1.53 5.61 -6.48
N ASN A 162 0.36 6.04 -6.02
CA ASN A 162 0.22 7.00 -4.93
C ASN A 162 0.82 6.45 -3.62
N SER A 163 0.60 5.17 -3.32
CA SER A 163 1.11 4.53 -2.10
C SER A 163 2.63 4.26 -2.15
N GLN A 164 3.17 3.91 -3.32
CA GLN A 164 4.62 3.74 -3.52
C GLN A 164 5.38 5.06 -3.43
N GLN A 165 4.76 6.17 -3.81
CA GLN A 165 5.30 7.50 -3.53
C GLN A 165 5.35 7.82 -2.02
N SER A 166 4.56 7.11 -1.20
CA SER A 166 4.59 7.19 0.26
C SER A 166 5.50 6.14 0.93
N LEU A 167 6.62 5.77 0.30
CA LEU A 167 7.73 5.16 1.04
C LEU A 167 8.15 6.10 2.17
N LEU A 168 7.86 5.70 3.40
CA LEU A 168 8.18 6.53 4.56
C LEU A 168 9.65 6.30 4.91
N THR A 169 10.50 7.16 4.38
CA THR A 169 11.92 7.18 4.74
C THR A 169 12.12 8.02 5.99
N ILE A 170 12.54 7.37 7.07
CA ILE A 170 12.89 8.02 8.33
C ILE A 170 14.35 8.44 8.23
N ARG A 171 14.57 9.76 8.25
CA ARG A 171 15.90 10.38 8.16
C ARG A 171 16.36 10.90 9.51
N ALA A 172 17.67 10.93 9.73
CA ALA A 172 18.26 11.57 10.91
C ALA A 172 17.98 13.08 10.89
N PRO A 173 17.34 13.67 11.91
CA PRO A 173 17.02 15.11 11.94
C PRO A 173 18.24 16.01 12.18
N TYR A 174 19.33 15.45 12.69
CA TYR A 174 20.58 16.16 13.01
C TYR A 174 21.74 15.16 13.04
N ASP A 175 22.97 15.67 13.07
CA ASP A 175 24.17 14.85 13.22
C ASP A 175 24.16 14.15 14.60
N ALA A 176 24.20 12.83 14.58
CA ALA A 176 24.00 12.01 15.77
C ALA A 176 24.80 10.71 15.76
N VAL A 177 24.93 10.11 16.93
CA VAL A 177 25.38 8.73 17.13
C VAL A 177 24.18 7.87 17.51
N VAL A 178 24.05 6.72 16.87
CA VAL A 178 22.99 5.75 17.15
C VAL A 178 23.32 5.01 18.45
N ILE A 179 22.50 5.21 19.49
CA ILE A 179 22.72 4.65 20.83
C ILE A 179 22.18 3.22 20.91
N SER A 180 20.95 3.03 20.43
CA SER A 180 20.25 1.75 20.48
C SER A 180 19.35 1.60 19.26
N LEU A 181 19.22 0.36 18.79
CA LEU A 181 18.30 -0.03 17.74
C LEU A 181 17.26 -0.98 18.34
N SER A 182 16.04 -0.49 18.52
CA SER A 182 14.92 -1.32 18.99
C SER A 182 14.55 -2.38 17.96
N GLN A 183 14.71 -2.07 16.66
CA GLN A 183 14.40 -2.97 15.56
C GLN A 183 15.63 -3.28 14.70
N ARG A 184 16.13 -4.53 14.76
CA ARG A 184 17.30 -4.98 13.98
C ARG A 184 16.94 -5.78 12.72
N ASN A 185 15.78 -6.42 12.71
CA ASN A 185 15.43 -7.39 11.66
C ASN A 185 14.67 -6.72 10.51
N ALA A 186 15.18 -6.85 9.29
CA ALA A 186 14.46 -6.46 8.09
C ALA A 186 13.16 -7.27 7.94
N GLY A 187 12.08 -6.61 7.51
CA GLY A 187 10.76 -7.24 7.33
C GLY A 187 9.91 -7.33 8.60
N SER A 188 10.33 -6.71 9.70
CA SER A 188 9.51 -6.64 10.91
C SER A 188 8.45 -5.54 10.81
N VAL A 189 7.26 -5.83 11.30
CA VAL A 189 6.14 -4.88 11.33
C VAL A 189 6.35 -3.90 12.49
N VAL A 190 6.18 -2.61 12.21
CA VAL A 190 6.28 -1.53 13.20
C VAL A 190 4.98 -0.73 13.27
N GLN A 191 4.58 -0.33 14.47
CA GLN A 191 3.36 0.46 14.68
C GLN A 191 3.66 1.96 14.77
N SER A 192 2.64 2.78 14.51
CA SER A 192 2.75 4.23 14.69
C SER A 192 3.06 4.57 16.16
N GLY A 193 4.04 5.47 16.37
CA GLY A 193 4.50 5.85 17.71
C GLY A 193 5.49 4.87 18.35
N GLN A 194 5.84 3.76 17.69
CA GLN A 194 6.85 2.83 18.19
C GLN A 194 8.25 3.43 18.03
N GLU A 195 9.06 3.33 19.08
CA GLU A 195 10.45 3.76 19.08
C GLU A 195 11.32 2.81 18.23
N LEU A 196 11.97 3.33 17.19
CA LEU A 196 12.83 2.56 16.29
C LEU A 196 14.31 2.61 16.66
N CYS A 197 14.80 3.80 17.01
CA CYS A 197 16.19 4.02 17.40
C CYS A 197 16.33 5.24 18.32
N GLN A 198 17.35 5.20 19.18
CA GLN A 198 17.77 6.37 19.95
C GLN A 198 18.99 7.04 19.31
N LEU A 199 18.92 8.36 19.17
CA LEU A 199 19.97 9.20 18.59
C LEU A 199 20.50 10.17 19.65
N ALA A 200 21.82 10.24 19.81
CA ALA A 200 22.50 11.27 20.60
C ALA A 200 23.16 12.28 19.68
N ARG A 201 22.94 13.58 19.90
CA ARG A 201 23.60 14.65 19.13
C ARG A 201 25.12 14.57 19.30
N THR A 202 25.86 14.68 18.20
CA THR A 202 27.34 14.69 18.22
C THR A 202 27.87 15.98 18.84
N GLU A 203 27.20 17.11 18.62
CA GLU A 203 27.62 18.46 19.05
C GLU A 203 27.05 18.91 20.40
N SER A 204 26.30 18.05 21.12
CA SER A 204 25.75 18.46 22.41
C SER A 204 26.82 18.44 23.49
N LYS A 205 27.04 19.59 24.15
CA LYS A 205 27.82 19.64 25.38
C LYS A 205 27.16 18.73 26.42
N PRO A 206 27.87 17.74 26.97
CA PRO A 206 27.29 16.88 27.99
C PRO A 206 26.92 17.73 29.21
N LEU A 207 25.76 17.47 29.80
CA LEU A 207 25.33 18.09 31.05
C LEU A 207 25.30 17.00 32.14
N ALA A 208 25.72 17.36 33.34
CA ALA A 208 25.57 16.49 34.50
C ALA A 208 24.15 16.62 35.04
N ARG A 209 23.44 15.48 35.14
CA ARG A 209 22.19 15.38 35.89
C ARG A 209 22.51 15.01 37.34
N LEU A 210 22.21 15.94 38.25
CA LEU A 210 22.44 15.80 39.67
C LEU A 210 21.14 15.44 40.39
N LEU A 211 21.24 14.50 41.32
CA LEU A 211 20.16 14.14 42.25
C LEU A 211 20.47 14.81 43.59
N LEU A 212 19.55 15.66 44.06
CA LEU A 212 19.70 16.45 45.28
C LEU A 212 18.70 16.01 46.33
N ASN A 213 19.16 15.95 47.58
CA ASN A 213 18.30 15.70 48.74
C ASN A 213 17.65 17.01 49.20
N GLU A 214 16.44 16.89 49.76
CA GLU A 214 15.66 18.04 50.24
C GLU A 214 16.40 18.87 51.30
N SER A 215 17.16 18.21 52.18
CA SER A 215 17.87 18.82 53.32
C SER A 215 18.89 19.91 52.96
N GLY A 216 19.27 20.04 51.68
CA GLY A 216 20.22 21.04 51.19
C GLY A 216 19.64 22.09 50.24
N LEU A 217 18.37 21.96 49.83
CA LEU A 217 17.81 22.73 48.70
C LEU A 217 17.78 24.25 48.97
N ALA A 218 17.50 24.66 50.21
CA ALA A 218 17.35 26.07 50.60
C ALA A 218 18.59 26.94 50.31
N LYS A 219 19.77 26.36 50.16
CA LYS A 219 21.04 27.07 49.91
C LYS A 219 21.57 26.88 48.49
N ILE A 220 20.87 26.12 47.65
CA ILE A 220 21.28 25.83 46.28
C ILE A 220 20.62 26.85 45.37
N ALA A 221 21.44 27.53 44.57
CA ALA A 221 20.99 28.52 43.60
C ALA A 221 21.72 28.32 42.27
N THR A 222 21.04 28.66 41.17
CA THR A 222 21.66 28.65 39.85
C THR A 222 22.89 29.56 39.84
N GLY A 223 23.91 29.10 39.13
CA GLY A 223 25.19 29.75 38.97
C GLY A 223 26.27 29.42 39.99
N GLN A 224 25.97 28.59 40.99
CA GLN A 224 26.98 28.11 41.93
C GLN A 224 28.02 27.21 41.26
N PRO A 225 29.30 27.27 41.69
CA PRO A 225 30.33 26.40 41.15
C PRO A 225 30.17 24.98 41.71
N VAL A 226 30.28 24.01 40.81
CA VAL A 226 30.13 22.58 41.08
C VAL A 226 31.44 21.88 40.74
N ARG A 227 31.87 20.96 41.60
CA ARG A 227 32.98 20.04 41.30
C ARG A 227 32.45 18.62 41.12
N PHE A 228 32.84 17.99 40.01
CA PHE A 228 32.44 16.63 39.66
C PHE A 228 33.59 15.64 39.87
N PHE A 229 33.24 14.50 40.44
CA PHE A 229 34.11 13.36 40.70
C PHE A 229 33.51 12.15 39.98
N PHE A 230 34.04 11.81 38.81
CA PHE A 230 33.55 10.66 38.04
C PHE A 230 34.21 9.36 38.52
N GLU A 231 33.43 8.29 38.68
CA GLU A 231 33.96 6.98 39.09
C GLU A 231 34.95 6.43 38.06
N ALA A 232 34.66 6.62 36.77
CA ALA A 232 35.51 6.17 35.67
C ALA A 232 36.86 6.93 35.58
N PHE A 233 36.98 8.08 36.26
CA PHE A 233 38.20 8.89 36.28
C PHE A 233 38.60 9.22 37.72
N PRO A 234 39.37 8.34 38.39
CA PRO A 234 39.78 8.55 39.77
C PRO A 234 40.46 9.91 39.97
N TYR A 235 39.91 10.71 40.89
CA TYR A 235 40.34 12.10 41.12
C TYR A 235 41.81 12.23 41.53
N GLN A 236 42.40 11.18 42.11
CA GLN A 236 43.80 11.13 42.52
C GLN A 236 44.75 11.28 41.32
N ARG A 237 44.33 10.82 40.13
CA ARG A 237 45.15 10.84 38.91
C ARG A 237 44.70 11.88 37.90
N TYR A 238 43.39 12.10 37.78
CA TYR A 238 42.80 12.96 36.75
C TYR A 238 42.26 14.30 37.27
N GLY A 239 42.28 14.50 38.60
CA GLY A 239 41.75 15.71 39.24
C GLY A 239 40.21 15.76 39.24
N THR A 240 39.67 16.96 39.45
CA THR A 240 38.21 17.20 39.48
C THR A 240 37.79 18.07 38.31
N LEU A 241 36.66 17.75 37.69
CA LEU A 241 36.08 18.62 36.68
C LEU A 241 35.30 19.73 37.37
N SER A 242 35.51 20.98 36.95
CA SER A 242 34.74 22.12 37.44
C SER A 242 33.64 22.46 36.46
N GLY A 243 32.56 23.03 36.98
CA GLY A 243 31.46 23.54 36.17
C GLY A 243 30.51 24.38 37.00
N LYS A 244 29.33 24.64 36.45
CA LYS A 244 28.36 25.57 37.01
C LYS A 244 26.97 24.96 37.03
N LEU A 245 26.24 25.23 38.10
CA LEU A 245 24.84 24.83 38.21
C LEU A 245 23.98 25.71 37.31
N ASP A 246 23.34 25.14 36.30
CA ASP A 246 22.55 25.92 35.34
C ASP A 246 21.08 25.97 35.75
N TRP A 247 20.56 24.86 36.27
CA TRP A 247 19.14 24.73 36.57
C TRP A 247 18.88 23.80 37.74
N VAL A 248 17.82 24.10 38.49
CA VAL A 248 17.33 23.29 39.62
C VAL A 248 15.82 23.12 39.47
N SER A 249 15.34 21.90 39.65
CA SER A 249 13.92 21.60 39.54
C SER A 249 13.11 22.30 40.64
N PRO A 250 11.99 22.95 40.30
CA PRO A 250 11.13 23.61 41.30
C PRO A 250 10.32 22.60 42.12
N SER A 251 10.27 21.33 41.70
CA SER A 251 9.53 20.25 42.34
C SER A 251 10.39 18.99 42.46
N ALA A 252 10.06 18.15 43.44
CA ALA A 252 10.67 16.84 43.64
C ALA A 252 10.14 15.84 42.60
N VAL A 253 11.03 14.97 42.13
CA VAL A 253 10.70 13.88 41.22
C VAL A 253 10.72 12.57 42.00
N SER A 254 9.60 11.83 41.94
CA SER A 254 9.52 10.50 42.54
C SER A 254 10.26 9.50 41.66
N SER A 255 11.23 8.79 42.24
CA SER A 255 12.00 7.73 41.57
C SER A 255 12.06 6.51 42.48
N THR A 256 12.46 5.35 41.94
CA THR A 256 12.53 4.05 42.64
C THR A 256 13.34 4.09 43.95
N GLY A 257 14.19 5.10 44.16
CA GLY A 257 14.99 5.30 45.38
C GLY A 257 14.46 6.36 46.36
N GLY A 258 13.30 6.98 46.12
CA GLY A 258 12.72 8.05 46.96
C GLY A 258 12.49 9.38 46.22
N GLN A 259 12.00 10.41 46.94
CA GLN A 259 11.81 11.75 46.38
C GLN A 259 13.13 12.52 46.34
N HIS A 260 13.51 13.02 45.16
CA HIS A 260 14.74 13.79 44.97
C HIS A 260 14.49 14.98 44.06
N PHE A 261 15.26 16.06 44.26
CA PHE A 261 15.27 17.20 43.35
C PHE A 261 16.30 16.96 42.25
N VAL A 262 16.03 17.45 41.04
CA VAL A 262 16.91 17.30 39.88
C VAL A 262 17.58 18.62 39.58
N ALA A 263 18.90 18.59 39.42
CA ALA A 263 19.69 19.73 39.00
C ALA A 263 20.45 19.42 37.72
N LEU A 264 20.63 20.41 36.85
CA LEU A 264 21.46 20.33 35.65
C LEU A 264 22.66 21.25 35.80
N ALA A 265 23.84 20.73 35.50
CA ALA A 265 25.07 21.48 35.57
C ALA A 265 25.95 21.25 34.34
N SER A 266 26.46 22.34 33.78
CA SER A 266 27.40 22.35 32.65
C SER A 266 28.85 22.24 33.13
N PHE A 267 29.72 21.81 32.24
CA PHE A 267 31.15 21.67 32.49
C PHE A 267 31.94 22.85 31.92
N ASP A 268 32.93 23.32 32.67
CA ASP A 268 33.86 24.35 32.20
C ASP A 268 34.96 23.71 31.34
N ASP A 269 34.98 24.03 30.05
CA ASP A 269 35.92 23.50 29.07
C ASP A 269 37.39 23.84 29.41
N THR A 270 37.60 24.96 30.10
CA THR A 270 38.93 25.47 30.51
C THR A 270 39.64 24.60 31.56
N THR A 271 38.92 23.78 32.31
CA THR A 271 39.50 22.99 33.41
C THR A 271 39.91 21.59 32.96
N ASN A 272 39.54 21.19 31.74
CA ASN A 272 39.80 19.87 31.18
C ASN A 272 41.23 19.77 30.61
N ARG A 273 42.24 19.86 31.47
CA ARG A 273 43.68 19.86 31.08
C ARG A 273 44.12 18.60 30.31
N GLN A 274 43.34 17.51 30.34
CA GLN A 274 43.66 16.24 29.68
C GLN A 274 42.63 15.79 28.62
N ARG A 275 41.70 16.67 28.19
CA ARG A 275 40.66 16.35 27.19
C ARG A 275 39.93 15.03 27.50
N LEU A 276 39.47 14.90 28.75
CA LEU A 276 38.65 13.77 29.20
C LEU A 276 37.42 13.65 28.30
N THR A 277 37.30 12.52 27.59
CA THR A 277 36.15 12.22 26.73
C THR A 277 35.01 11.70 27.60
N LEU A 278 34.13 12.60 28.04
CA LEU A 278 32.94 12.24 28.81
C LEU A 278 31.92 11.54 27.91
N ARG A 279 31.36 10.42 28.38
CA ARG A 279 30.29 9.68 27.71
C ARG A 279 28.99 9.80 28.51
N VAL A 280 27.86 9.81 27.81
CA VAL A 280 26.53 9.80 28.43
C VAL A 280 26.37 8.51 29.24
N GLY A 281 25.82 8.61 30.45
CA GLY A 281 25.60 7.46 31.35
C GLY A 281 26.70 7.22 32.39
N MET A 282 27.79 7.99 32.37
CA MET A 282 28.81 7.95 33.43
C MET A 282 28.24 8.40 34.77
N LYS A 283 28.63 7.70 35.85
CA LYS A 283 28.22 7.99 37.23
C LYS A 283 29.36 8.63 38.02
N GLY A 284 28.98 9.33 39.08
CA GLY A 284 29.92 10.04 39.94
C GLY A 284 29.24 10.86 41.02
N GLU A 285 30.06 11.51 41.84
CA GLU A 285 29.62 12.43 42.87
C GLU A 285 29.82 13.88 42.42
N ALA A 286 28.91 14.76 42.82
CA ALA A 286 29.05 16.20 42.61
C ALA A 286 28.97 16.95 43.93
N ARG A 287 29.85 17.92 44.12
CA ARG A 287 29.86 18.80 45.30
C ARG A 287 29.58 20.22 44.86
N ILE A 288 28.45 20.74 45.32
CA ILE A 288 27.99 22.12 45.05
C ILE A 288 28.48 23.02 46.17
N ARG A 289 29.12 24.14 45.81
CA ARG A 289 29.59 25.12 46.79
C ARG A 289 28.49 26.13 47.12
N VAL A 290 27.79 25.89 48.23
CA VAL A 290 26.62 26.68 48.67
C VAL A 290 26.93 27.97 49.46
N GLY A 291 28.20 28.32 49.64
CA GLY A 291 28.60 29.57 50.30
C GLY A 291 30.04 29.58 50.83
N ARG A 292 30.45 30.72 51.39
CA ARG A 292 31.67 30.85 52.18
C ARG A 292 31.26 31.25 53.59
N ARG A 293 31.51 30.38 54.57
CA ARG A 293 31.34 30.71 55.99
C ARG A 293 32.67 31.16 56.55
N THR A 294 32.66 32.21 57.37
CA THR A 294 33.84 32.65 58.11
C THR A 294 33.87 31.95 59.47
N LEU A 295 35.06 31.67 60.01
CA LEU A 295 35.20 30.97 61.30
C LEU A 295 34.51 31.72 62.46
N ILE A 296 34.47 33.05 62.38
CA ILE A 296 33.79 33.92 63.35
C ILE A 296 32.27 33.66 63.39
N GLU A 297 31.61 33.33 62.27
CA GLU A 297 30.18 33.02 62.28
C GLU A 297 29.84 31.75 63.06
N TYR A 298 30.76 30.77 63.12
CA TYR A 298 30.56 29.54 63.87
C TYR A 298 30.53 29.78 65.39
N ALA A 299 31.30 30.77 65.87
CA ALA A 299 31.34 31.14 67.28
C ALA A 299 30.08 31.88 67.76
N PHE A 300 29.35 32.55 66.87
CA PHE A 300 28.18 33.36 67.20
C PHE A 300 26.81 32.69 66.87
N GLU A 301 26.79 31.51 66.24
CA GLU A 301 25.56 30.72 66.02
C GLU A 301 24.79 30.38 67.33
N PRO A 302 25.42 29.97 68.46
CA PRO A 302 24.67 29.63 69.68
C PRO A 302 24.00 30.84 70.35
N ILE A 303 24.48 32.06 70.09
CA ILE A 303 23.91 33.29 70.67
C ILE A 303 22.65 33.74 69.89
N LYS A 304 22.57 33.42 68.59
CA LYS A 304 21.35 33.71 67.79
C LYS A 304 20.19 32.77 68.12
N GLN A 305 20.44 31.50 68.40
CA GLN A 305 19.40 30.55 68.82
C GLN A 305 18.74 30.96 70.15
N LEU A 306 19.50 31.59 71.06
CA LEU A 306 18.97 32.08 72.34
C LEU A 306 17.99 33.25 72.19
N LYS A 307 18.06 34.00 71.08
CA LYS A 307 17.23 35.19 70.84
C LYS A 307 15.89 34.87 70.16
N GLU A 308 15.76 33.71 69.50
CA GLU A 308 14.49 33.24 68.91
C GLU A 308 13.62 32.47 69.93
N GLY A 309 14.22 31.88 70.98
CA GLY A 309 13.48 31.21 72.06
C GLY A 309 12.72 32.15 73.02
N ILE A 310 12.96 33.47 72.97
CA ILE A 310 12.31 34.48 73.83
C ILE A 310 11.19 35.22 73.07
N ARG A 311 10.90 34.80 71.82
CA ARG A 311 9.82 35.39 71.02
C ARG A 311 8.88 34.30 70.50
N ASN A 312 8.31 33.53 71.42
CA ASN A 312 7.06 32.78 71.29
C ASN A 312 6.24 32.99 72.55
#